data_AF-A0AAV4MH31-F1
#
_entry.id   AF-A0AAV4MH31-F1
#
_cell.length_a   1.000
_cell.length_b   1.000
_cell.length_c   1.000
_cell.angle_alpha   90.00
_cell.angle_beta   90.00
_cell.angle_gamma   90.00
#
_symmetry.space_group_name_H-M   'P 1'
#
loop_
_entity.id
_entity.type
_entity.pdbx_description
1 polymer ?
#
loop_
_entity_poly.entity_id
_entity_poly.type
_entity_poly.pdbx_seq_one_letter_code
_entity_poly.pdbx_strand_id
1 'polypeptide(L)'
;MSSIGTVLQGCSCVHRSRALICKAVILMLLIVLFLEYTCNILVYKHPINKIVAPGLSWISQLNQKYGEERILHMTQSHELIVHITNSTSINNSKVNKVDSIKLNNTGNSTVASRNSTSHLETKKECPLVPPNLVGRLKVLTESPPFEQLEQMFPNLKPGGRFQPPNCIARNKVALIIPYRDREEHLRIFLHNLHPILQRQQLDYGIYVIEETADMKFNRAMLMNIGYVEALKQYEYDCFIFHDVDLIPEDDRNLYSCPEQPRHMSVAINTMNYRLPYKRHFLVV
;
A
#
# COMPACT_ATOMS: atom_id res chain seq x y z
N MET A 1 40.64 -12.39 -81.02
CA MET A 1 40.32 -11.04 -80.51
C MET A 1 38.83 -10.95 -80.28
N SER A 2 38.40 -10.62 -79.04
CA SER A 2 37.15 -9.93 -78.63
C SER A 2 35.89 -10.09 -79.51
N SER A 3 34.73 -10.50 -79.02
CA SER A 3 34.04 -9.84 -77.90
C SER A 3 32.95 -10.73 -77.28
N ILE A 4 32.92 -10.69 -75.95
CA ILE A 4 31.83 -11.13 -75.07
C ILE A 4 30.90 -9.94 -74.87
N GLY A 5 29.58 -10.14 -74.99
CA GLY A 5 28.52 -9.18 -74.65
C GLY A 5 27.22 -9.63 -75.35
N THR A 6 26.05 -9.71 -74.74
CA THR A 6 25.52 -9.01 -73.56
C THR A 6 24.26 -9.76 -73.12
N VAL A 7 24.26 -10.43 -71.95
CA VAL A 7 23.02 -10.92 -71.30
C VAL A 7 23.14 -10.70 -69.80
N LEU A 8 23.21 -9.45 -69.34
CA LEU A 8 23.06 -9.10 -67.92
C LEU A 8 22.39 -7.73 -67.81
N GLN A 9 21.08 -7.67 -68.02
CA GLN A 9 20.30 -6.47 -67.70
C GLN A 9 18.91 -6.78 -67.12
N GLY A 10 18.75 -7.94 -66.46
CA GLY A 10 17.46 -8.35 -65.86
C GLY A 10 17.40 -8.44 -64.33
N CYS A 11 18.51 -8.64 -63.62
CA CYS A 11 18.46 -9.00 -62.19
C CYS A 11 18.51 -7.85 -61.17
N SER A 12 18.77 -6.61 -61.57
CA SER A 12 18.99 -5.51 -60.60
C SER A 12 17.70 -4.83 -60.10
N CYS A 13 16.64 -4.79 -60.92
CA CYS A 13 15.38 -4.11 -60.57
C CYS A 13 14.51 -4.91 -59.57
N VAL A 14 14.55 -6.25 -59.63
CA VAL A 14 13.75 -7.12 -58.76
C VAL A 14 14.32 -7.17 -57.33
N HIS A 15 15.64 -7.08 -57.17
CA HIS A 15 16.26 -7.05 -55.85
C HIS A 15 16.03 -5.72 -55.12
N ARG A 16 16.01 -4.61 -55.86
CA ARG A 16 15.76 -3.26 -55.31
C ARG A 16 14.30 -3.08 -54.89
N SER A 17 13.34 -3.61 -55.65
CA SER A 17 11.91 -3.57 -55.29
C SER A 17 11.59 -4.43 -54.06
N ARG A 18 12.17 -5.63 -53.93
CA ARG A 18 11.99 -6.48 -52.74
C ARG A 18 12.58 -5.85 -51.47
N ALA A 19 13.72 -5.17 -51.59
CA ALA A 19 14.31 -4.42 -50.47
C ALA A 19 13.46 -3.21 -50.05
N LEU A 20 12.83 -2.51 -51.00
CA LEU A 20 11.91 -1.41 -50.73
C LEU A 20 10.62 -1.90 -50.05
N ILE A 21 10.08 -3.03 -50.50
CA ILE A 21 8.91 -3.66 -49.88
C ILE A 21 9.24 -4.11 -48.45
N CYS A 22 10.40 -4.72 -48.22
CA CYS A 22 10.80 -5.17 -46.89
C CYS A 22 11.00 -3.99 -45.92
N LYS A 23 11.63 -2.90 -46.39
CA LYS A 23 11.74 -1.65 -45.60
C LYS A 23 10.38 -1.03 -45.30
N ALA A 24 9.44 -1.06 -46.25
CA ALA A 24 8.09 -0.57 -46.03
C ALA A 24 7.33 -1.42 -45.00
N VAL A 25 7.45 -2.75 -45.04
CA VAL A 25 6.83 -3.65 -44.06
C VAL A 25 7.41 -3.45 -42.65
N ILE A 26 8.73 -3.31 -42.53
CA ILE A 26 9.39 -3.04 -41.24
C ILE A 26 8.96 -1.68 -40.69
N LEU A 27 8.89 -0.64 -41.54
CA LEU A 27 8.44 0.69 -41.13
C LEU A 27 6.97 0.65 -40.68
N MET A 28 6.10 -0.08 -41.39
CA MET A 28 4.71 -0.26 -40.99
C MET A 28 4.58 -0.98 -39.65
N LEU A 29 5.38 -2.03 -39.39
CA LEU A 29 5.40 -2.72 -38.09
C LEU A 29 5.87 -1.81 -36.96
N LEU A 30 6.91 -1.01 -37.19
CA LEU A 30 7.39 -0.04 -36.20
C LEU A 30 6.35 1.05 -35.91
N ILE A 31 5.60 1.50 -36.92
CA ILE A 31 4.50 2.46 -36.74
C ILE A 31 3.37 1.83 -35.92
N VAL A 32 2.98 0.57 -36.19
CA VAL A 32 1.93 -0.12 -35.41
C VAL A 32 2.37 -0.27 -33.96
N LEU A 33 3.61 -0.71 -33.70
CA LEU A 33 4.14 -0.82 -32.33
C LEU A 33 4.22 0.54 -31.64
N PHE A 34 4.59 1.60 -32.34
CA PHE A 34 4.61 2.96 -31.80
C PHE A 34 3.19 3.47 -31.50
N LEU A 35 2.22 3.16 -32.35
CA LEU A 35 0.81 3.50 -32.11
C LEU A 35 0.23 2.72 -30.93
N GLU A 36 0.53 1.43 -30.80
CA GLU A 36 0.15 0.64 -29.62
C GLU A 36 0.82 1.18 -28.35
N TYR A 37 2.10 1.52 -28.40
CA TYR A 37 2.83 2.09 -27.27
C TYR A 37 2.29 3.47 -26.86
N THR A 38 2.03 4.35 -27.82
CA THR A 38 1.48 5.69 -27.55
C THR A 38 0.02 5.64 -27.12
N CYS A 39 -0.78 4.73 -27.68
CA CYS A 39 -2.15 4.48 -27.23
C CYS A 39 -2.14 3.92 -25.81
N ASN A 40 -1.26 2.97 -25.48
CA ASN A 40 -1.08 2.49 -24.10
C ASN A 40 -0.68 3.63 -23.15
N ILE A 41 0.26 4.50 -23.53
CA ILE A 41 0.61 5.67 -22.70
C ILE A 41 -0.58 6.62 -22.54
N LEU A 42 -1.38 6.87 -23.59
CA LEU A 42 -2.54 7.75 -23.53
C LEU A 42 -3.68 7.16 -22.68
N VAL A 43 -3.89 5.85 -22.75
CA VAL A 43 -4.84 5.12 -21.89
C VAL A 43 -4.37 5.13 -20.43
N TYR A 44 -3.05 5.00 -20.17
CA TYR A 44 -2.47 5.17 -18.83
C TYR A 44 -2.46 6.63 -18.34
N LYS A 45 -2.55 7.61 -19.25
CA LYS A 45 -2.61 9.04 -18.92
C LYS A 45 -4.02 9.56 -18.66
N HIS A 46 -5.06 8.75 -18.85
CA HIS A 46 -6.35 9.10 -18.29
C HIS A 46 -6.23 9.02 -16.76
N PRO A 47 -6.35 10.15 -16.02
CA PRO A 47 -6.49 10.06 -14.59
C PRO A 47 -7.76 9.22 -14.36
N ILE A 48 -7.63 8.10 -13.64
CA ILE A 48 -8.79 7.46 -13.05
C ILE A 48 -9.44 8.54 -12.20
N ASN A 49 -10.51 9.12 -12.71
CA ASN A 49 -11.26 10.15 -12.03
C ASN A 49 -11.67 9.55 -10.69
N LYS A 50 -11.11 10.12 -9.62
CA LYS A 50 -11.49 9.84 -8.24
C LYS A 50 -12.97 10.18 -8.09
N ILE A 51 -13.83 9.20 -8.26
CA ILE A 51 -15.23 9.29 -7.86
C ILE A 51 -15.34 8.44 -6.61
N VAL A 52 -15.09 9.09 -5.47
CA VAL A 52 -15.46 8.58 -4.16
C VAL A 52 -16.98 8.74 -4.07
N ALA A 53 -17.69 7.65 -3.76
CA ALA A 53 -19.13 7.68 -3.54
C ALA A 53 -19.50 8.75 -2.48
N PRO A 54 -20.63 9.45 -2.63
CA PRO A 54 -21.08 10.44 -1.65
C PRO A 54 -21.43 9.71 -0.35
N GLY A 55 -20.50 9.72 0.60
CA GLY A 55 -20.58 8.97 1.86
C GLY A 55 -19.21 8.59 2.44
N LEU A 56 -18.16 8.55 1.61
CA LEU A 56 -16.79 8.17 2.02
C LEU A 56 -15.76 9.30 1.86
N SER A 57 -16.23 10.57 1.82
CA SER A 57 -15.39 11.73 1.52
C SER A 57 -14.25 11.97 2.52
N TRP A 58 -14.39 11.52 3.77
CA TRP A 58 -13.38 11.70 4.81
C TRP A 58 -12.13 10.81 4.63
N ILE A 59 -12.21 9.72 3.85
CA ILE A 59 -11.05 8.88 3.51
C ILE A 59 -10.11 9.60 2.52
N SER A 60 -10.63 10.56 1.74
CA SER A 60 -9.86 11.27 0.72
C SER A 60 -8.93 12.37 1.27
N GLN A 61 -9.23 12.92 2.45
CA GLN A 61 -8.49 14.07 3.02
C GLN A 61 -7.07 13.71 3.49
N LEU A 62 -6.76 12.42 3.70
CA LEU A 62 -5.41 11.98 4.07
C LEU A 62 -4.49 11.78 2.87
N ASN A 63 -5.05 11.43 1.71
CA ASN A 63 -4.28 11.26 0.47
C ASN A 63 -3.88 12.61 -0.17
N GLN A 64 -4.50 13.71 0.21
CA GLN A 64 -4.12 15.05 -0.26
C GLN A 64 -3.00 15.67 0.59
N LYS A 65 -2.94 15.35 1.89
CA LYS A 65 -1.95 15.94 2.81
C LYS A 65 -0.56 15.28 2.77
N TYR A 66 -0.46 14.02 2.34
CA TYR A 66 0.82 13.29 2.26
C TYR A 66 1.41 13.17 0.84
N GLY A 67 0.73 13.72 -0.17
CA GLY A 67 1.16 13.67 -1.58
C GLY A 67 1.99 14.87 -2.05
N GLU A 68 1.95 16.01 -1.35
CA GLU A 68 2.66 17.23 -1.75
C GLU A 68 4.02 17.44 -1.07
N GLU A 69 4.32 16.76 0.04
CA GLU A 69 5.60 16.96 0.76
C GLU A 69 6.82 16.25 0.13
N ARG A 70 6.66 15.49 -0.96
CA ARG A 70 7.77 14.72 -1.56
C ARG A 70 8.23 15.15 -2.95
N ILE A 71 7.63 16.19 -3.54
CA ILE A 71 8.04 16.71 -4.86
C ILE A 71 9.07 17.85 -4.75
N LEU A 72 9.36 18.36 -3.55
CA LEU A 72 10.32 19.45 -3.36
C LEU A 72 11.65 19.00 -2.73
N HIS A 73 12.28 17.95 -3.25
CA HIS A 73 13.65 17.59 -2.85
C HIS A 73 14.44 16.94 -4.00
N MET A 74 14.39 17.55 -5.19
CA MET A 74 15.32 17.19 -6.28
C MET A 74 15.60 18.35 -7.24
N THR A 75 15.86 19.55 -6.73
CA THR A 75 16.57 20.59 -7.49
C THR A 75 17.53 21.35 -6.57
N GLN A 76 18.79 21.35 -7.00
CA GLN A 76 20.00 21.96 -6.45
C GLN A 76 19.89 23.32 -5.75
N SER A 77 20.64 23.44 -4.65
CA SER A 77 21.44 24.60 -4.20
C SER A 77 21.07 25.98 -4.75
N HIS A 78 20.54 26.84 -3.89
CA HIS A 78 21.06 28.19 -3.55
C HIS A 78 20.12 28.82 -2.51
N GLU A 79 20.73 29.51 -1.54
CA GLU A 79 20.16 30.61 -0.74
C GLU A 79 18.87 30.39 0.08
N LEU A 80 19.09 30.05 1.36
CA LEU A 80 18.71 30.85 2.52
C LEU A 80 17.75 32.04 2.29
N ILE A 81 16.43 31.86 2.43
CA ILE A 81 15.55 32.84 3.09
C ILE A 81 14.55 32.12 3.99
N VAL A 82 14.70 32.41 5.28
CA VAL A 82 13.85 32.06 6.40
C VAL A 82 12.50 32.80 6.28
N HIS A 83 11.39 32.06 6.26
CA HIS A 83 10.08 32.59 6.65
C HIS A 83 9.56 31.83 7.87
N ILE A 84 9.95 32.33 9.05
CA ILE A 84 9.35 32.03 10.35
C ILE A 84 7.93 32.62 10.35
N THR A 85 6.92 31.80 10.64
CA THR A 85 5.67 32.26 11.27
C THR A 85 5.13 31.18 12.21
N ASN A 86 5.57 31.22 13.47
CA ASN A 86 4.76 30.76 14.59
C ASN A 86 4.20 32.00 15.28
N SER A 87 2.89 32.18 15.22
CA SER A 87 2.17 33.23 15.94
C SER A 87 1.56 32.64 17.21
N THR A 88 2.08 33.09 18.35
CA THR A 88 1.38 33.44 19.61
C THR A 88 2.48 33.90 20.58
N SER A 89 2.81 35.19 20.57
CA SER A 89 2.31 36.23 21.49
C SER A 89 3.01 36.21 22.85
N ILE A 90 3.84 37.25 23.12
CA ILE A 90 3.67 38.23 24.22
C ILE A 90 4.97 39.07 24.38
N ASN A 91 4.82 40.34 24.03
CA ASN A 91 5.36 41.59 24.59
C ASN A 91 6.70 41.69 25.34
N ASN A 92 7.48 42.65 24.82
CA ASN A 92 8.21 43.72 25.50
C ASN A 92 9.53 43.39 26.23
N SER A 93 10.65 43.71 25.57
CA SER A 93 11.54 44.86 25.90
C SER A 93 13.02 44.53 25.72
N LYS A 94 13.67 45.24 24.78
CA LYS A 94 15.09 45.63 24.76
C LYS A 94 16.14 44.58 25.18
N VAL A 95 16.74 43.91 24.21
CA VAL A 95 18.11 43.38 24.34
C VAL A 95 19.08 44.48 23.90
N ASN A 96 19.72 45.12 24.89
CA ASN A 96 20.94 45.89 24.66
C ASN A 96 22.14 44.94 24.69
N LYS A 97 22.94 45.04 23.62
CA LYS A 97 24.33 44.62 23.45
C LYS A 97 25.16 44.72 24.74
N VAL A 98 25.86 43.65 25.11
CA VAL A 98 27.07 43.75 25.94
C VAL A 98 28.11 42.72 25.48
N ASP A 99 29.26 43.28 25.13
CA ASP A 99 30.52 42.62 24.84
C ASP A 99 31.15 41.94 26.08
N SER A 100 32.04 41.00 25.82
CA SER A 100 33.01 40.33 26.72
C SER A 100 33.43 41.06 28.01
N ILE A 101 33.41 40.36 29.15
CA ILE A 101 34.32 40.57 30.30
C ILE A 101 34.77 39.21 30.90
N LYS A 102 36.07 39.17 31.26
CA LYS A 102 36.92 38.05 31.72
C LYS A 102 36.80 37.69 33.21
N LEU A 103 37.25 36.46 33.51
CA LEU A 103 37.96 35.92 34.72
C LEU A 103 37.18 35.99 36.07
N ASN A 104 37.09 34.97 36.93
CA ASN A 104 38.18 34.18 37.54
C ASN A 104 37.62 33.14 38.54
N ASN A 105 38.25 31.97 38.56
CA ASN A 105 38.57 31.08 39.69
C ASN A 105 37.57 30.52 40.73
N THR A 106 37.85 29.24 41.00
CA THR A 106 37.79 28.49 42.28
C THR A 106 36.46 27.93 42.77
N GLY A 107 36.41 26.59 42.86
CA GLY A 107 35.52 25.88 43.79
C GLY A 107 34.95 24.56 43.26
N ASN A 108 35.61 23.45 43.58
CA ASN A 108 35.20 22.04 43.46
C ASN A 108 33.73 21.77 43.08
N SER A 109 33.51 21.33 41.83
CA SER A 109 32.29 20.64 41.44
C SER A 109 32.41 19.16 41.77
N THR A 110 31.67 18.72 42.78
CA THR A 110 31.25 17.32 42.92
C THR A 110 30.39 16.97 41.70
N VAL A 111 30.98 16.21 40.78
CA VAL A 111 30.26 15.62 39.64
C VAL A 111 29.34 14.53 40.18
N ALA A 112 28.15 14.93 40.62
CA ALA A 112 27.02 14.03 40.72
C ALA A 112 26.56 13.76 39.28
N SER A 113 27.14 12.73 38.67
CA SER A 113 26.69 12.18 37.40
C SER A 113 25.27 11.65 37.59
N ARG A 114 24.27 12.51 37.38
CA ARG A 114 22.93 12.05 37.02
C ARG A 114 23.09 11.45 35.63
N ASN A 115 23.39 10.15 35.57
CA ASN A 115 23.17 9.35 34.37
C ASN A 115 21.67 9.29 34.13
N SER A 116 21.10 10.37 33.60
CA SER A 116 19.88 10.32 32.81
C SER A 116 20.25 9.78 31.44
N THR A 117 20.71 8.52 31.39
CA THR A 117 20.58 7.70 30.20
C THR A 117 19.09 7.54 29.98
N SER A 118 18.51 8.42 29.15
CA SER A 118 17.25 8.14 28.48
C SER A 118 17.50 6.88 27.63
N HIS A 119 17.27 5.72 28.25
CA HIS A 119 17.18 4.47 27.52
C HIS A 119 16.07 4.69 26.50
N LEU A 120 16.45 4.91 25.25
CA LEU A 120 15.58 4.67 24.13
C LEU A 120 15.34 3.15 24.18
N GLU A 121 14.33 2.73 24.94
CA GLU A 121 13.95 1.32 24.99
C GLU A 121 13.61 0.91 23.56
N THR A 122 14.54 0.20 22.93
CA THR A 122 14.33 -0.38 21.63
C THR A 122 13.20 -1.37 21.78
N LYS A 123 12.03 -0.98 21.26
CA LYS A 123 10.80 -1.75 21.33
C LYS A 123 11.10 -3.16 20.80
N LYS A 124 10.89 -4.18 21.62
CA LYS A 124 11.16 -5.57 21.22
C LYS A 124 10.15 -6.03 20.16
N GLU A 125 10.54 -6.99 19.34
CA GLU A 125 9.61 -7.67 18.44
C GLU A 125 8.49 -8.37 19.23
N CYS A 126 7.30 -8.43 18.63
CA CYS A 126 6.20 -9.21 19.19
C CYS A 126 6.60 -10.70 19.28
N PRO A 127 6.06 -11.47 20.25
CA PRO A 127 6.34 -12.90 20.34
C PRO A 127 5.90 -13.64 19.07
N LEU A 128 6.54 -14.79 18.78
CA LEU A 128 6.21 -15.62 17.61
C LEU A 128 4.75 -16.11 17.65
N VAL A 129 4.27 -16.45 18.84
CA VAL A 129 2.86 -16.78 19.09
C VAL A 129 2.27 -15.61 19.88
N PRO A 130 1.26 -14.91 19.33
CA PRO A 130 0.60 -13.83 20.04
C PRO A 130 -0.01 -14.34 21.37
N PRO A 131 0.18 -13.63 22.48
CA PRO A 131 -0.18 -14.15 23.81
C PRO A 131 -1.68 -14.07 24.10
N ASN A 132 -2.42 -13.26 23.33
CA ASN A 132 -3.82 -12.94 23.59
C ASN A 132 -4.80 -13.72 22.71
N LEU A 133 -4.36 -14.77 22.02
CA LEU A 133 -5.25 -15.61 21.21
C LEU A 133 -6.23 -16.36 22.12
N VAL A 134 -7.50 -16.45 21.71
CA VAL A 134 -8.54 -17.13 22.50
C VAL A 134 -8.95 -18.48 21.91
N GLY A 135 -8.56 -18.78 20.66
CA GLY A 135 -8.94 -19.99 19.95
C GLY A 135 -10.29 -19.82 19.24
N ARG A 136 -11.19 -20.78 19.45
CA ARG A 136 -12.50 -20.81 18.78
C ARG A 136 -13.34 -19.60 19.18
N LEU A 137 -13.90 -18.93 18.18
CA LEU A 137 -14.75 -17.75 18.28
C LEU A 137 -16.17 -18.06 17.84
N LYS A 138 -17.13 -17.35 18.42
CA LYS A 138 -18.47 -17.24 17.84
C LYS A 138 -18.45 -16.12 16.80
N VAL A 139 -18.83 -16.43 15.57
CA VAL A 139 -18.97 -15.43 14.50
C VAL A 139 -20.10 -14.47 14.87
N LEU A 140 -19.78 -13.18 14.88
CA LEU A 140 -20.74 -12.11 15.07
C LEU A 140 -21.50 -11.92 13.76
N THR A 141 -22.82 -11.90 13.83
CA THR A 141 -23.71 -11.69 12.68
C THR A 141 -24.27 -10.28 12.65
N GLU A 142 -24.06 -9.51 13.71
CA GLU A 142 -24.47 -8.12 13.78
C GLU A 142 -23.69 -7.29 12.77
N SER A 143 -24.41 -6.52 11.98
CA SER A 143 -23.89 -5.56 11.02
C SER A 143 -24.13 -4.15 11.55
N PRO A 144 -23.30 -3.63 12.47
CA PRO A 144 -23.42 -2.25 12.95
C PRO A 144 -23.08 -1.26 11.82
N PRO A 145 -23.63 -0.03 11.83
CA PRO A 145 -23.27 1.02 10.88
C PRO A 145 -21.80 1.45 11.06
N PHE A 146 -21.21 2.07 10.03
CA PHE A 146 -19.78 2.42 10.03
C PHE A 146 -19.41 3.38 11.17
N GLU A 147 -20.27 4.32 11.51
CA GLU A 147 -20.05 5.27 12.60
C GLU A 147 -19.93 4.55 13.95
N GLN A 148 -20.71 3.49 14.14
CA GLN A 148 -20.64 2.66 15.35
C GLN A 148 -19.36 1.81 15.33
N LEU A 149 -18.97 1.24 14.19
CA LEU A 149 -17.72 0.48 14.06
C LEU A 149 -16.49 1.32 14.42
N GLU A 150 -16.44 2.58 13.98
CA GLU A 150 -15.35 3.51 14.32
C GLU A 150 -15.28 3.77 15.83
N GLN A 151 -16.42 3.93 16.49
CA GLN A 151 -16.48 4.11 17.94
C GLN A 151 -16.06 2.84 18.70
N MET A 152 -16.36 1.66 18.15
CA MET A 152 -15.97 0.37 18.75
C MET A 152 -14.47 0.11 18.68
N PHE A 153 -13.77 0.69 17.69
CA PHE A 153 -12.34 0.45 17.46
C PHE A 153 -11.51 1.76 17.46
N PRO A 154 -11.45 2.49 18.59
CA PRO A 154 -10.79 3.80 18.68
C PRO A 154 -9.26 3.73 18.55
N ASN A 155 -8.69 2.53 18.64
CA ASN A 155 -7.25 2.29 18.48
C ASN A 155 -6.83 2.12 17.01
N LEU A 156 -7.78 2.08 16.07
CA LEU A 156 -7.47 2.08 14.65
C LEU A 156 -7.00 3.47 14.22
N LYS A 157 -5.93 3.48 13.44
CA LYS A 157 -5.48 4.65 12.69
C LYS A 157 -6.38 4.80 11.45
N PRO A 158 -6.47 6.01 10.88
CA PRO A 158 -7.26 6.24 9.68
C PRO A 158 -6.93 5.27 8.53
N GLY A 159 -7.94 4.92 7.74
CA GLY A 159 -7.82 3.92 6.68
C GLY A 159 -7.81 2.47 7.18
N GLY A 160 -8.34 2.21 8.38
CA GLY A 160 -8.41 0.86 8.94
C GLY A 160 -7.04 0.25 9.29
N ARG A 161 -6.07 1.10 9.63
CA ARG A 161 -4.69 0.70 9.94
C ARG A 161 -4.52 0.41 11.42
N PHE A 162 -3.71 -0.58 11.76
CA PHE A 162 -3.36 -0.88 13.15
C PHE A 162 -1.90 -1.30 13.27
N GLN A 163 -1.29 -1.01 14.42
CA GLN A 163 0.02 -1.49 14.79
C GLN A 163 0.06 -1.73 16.31
N PRO A 164 0.65 -2.84 16.80
CA PRO A 164 0.70 -3.12 18.23
C PRO A 164 1.43 -2.02 19.01
N PRO A 165 0.84 -1.48 20.10
CA PRO A 165 1.43 -0.36 20.83
C PRO A 165 2.64 -0.75 21.68
N ASN A 166 2.83 -2.03 22.00
CA ASN A 166 3.81 -2.50 22.99
C ASN A 166 4.98 -3.31 22.40
N CYS A 167 4.95 -3.60 21.10
CA CYS A 167 6.01 -4.35 20.41
C CYS A 167 6.09 -3.95 18.93
N ILE A 168 7.13 -4.40 18.24
CA ILE A 168 7.26 -4.27 16.78
C ILE A 168 6.64 -5.53 16.15
N ALA A 169 5.62 -5.35 15.30
CA ALA A 169 4.99 -6.48 14.61
C ALA A 169 6.00 -7.20 13.72
N ARG A 170 5.93 -8.53 13.69
CA ARG A 170 6.79 -9.36 12.83
C ARG A 170 6.36 -9.34 11.36
N ASN A 171 5.09 -9.03 11.11
CA ASN A 171 4.49 -9.06 9.78
C ASN A 171 3.75 -7.75 9.55
N LYS A 172 4.01 -7.12 8.40
CA LYS A 172 3.31 -5.98 7.85
C LYS A 172 2.35 -6.48 6.76
N VAL A 173 1.07 -6.58 7.10
CA VAL A 173 0.07 -7.28 6.30
C VAL A 173 -0.90 -6.33 5.61
N ALA A 174 -1.03 -6.45 4.29
CA ALA A 174 -2.15 -5.86 3.55
C ALA A 174 -3.25 -6.91 3.35
N LEU A 175 -4.43 -6.67 3.92
CA LEU A 175 -5.64 -7.45 3.62
C LEU A 175 -6.35 -6.79 2.43
N ILE A 176 -6.43 -7.49 1.31
CA ILE A 176 -7.02 -7.00 0.06
C ILE A 176 -8.39 -7.64 -0.13
N ILE A 177 -9.45 -6.84 -0.09
CA ILE A 177 -10.84 -7.28 -0.19
C ILE A 177 -11.43 -6.87 -1.55
N PRO A 178 -11.53 -7.76 -2.54
CA PRO A 178 -12.32 -7.49 -3.75
C PRO A 178 -13.78 -7.28 -3.35
N TYR A 179 -14.38 -6.17 -3.80
CA TYR A 179 -15.67 -5.73 -3.28
C TYR A 179 -16.57 -5.15 -4.37
N ARG A 180 -17.88 -5.42 -4.25
CA ARG A 180 -18.95 -4.77 -5.03
C ARG A 180 -20.30 -5.03 -4.34
N ASP A 181 -21.07 -3.97 -4.05
CA ASP A 181 -22.46 -4.02 -3.58
C ASP A 181 -22.73 -5.00 -2.41
N ARG A 182 -21.84 -5.06 -1.40
CA ARG A 182 -21.91 -6.02 -0.27
C ARG A 182 -21.70 -5.36 1.08
N GLU A 183 -22.29 -4.18 1.30
CA GLU A 183 -21.97 -3.33 2.45
C GLU A 183 -22.26 -4.01 3.78
N GLU A 184 -23.38 -4.74 3.90
CA GLU A 184 -23.73 -5.47 5.11
C GLU A 184 -22.68 -6.53 5.46
N HIS A 185 -22.20 -7.29 4.47
CA HIS A 185 -21.12 -8.26 4.66
C HIS A 185 -19.82 -7.56 5.06
N LEU A 186 -19.50 -6.40 4.47
CA LEU A 186 -18.32 -5.63 4.83
C LEU A 186 -18.38 -5.17 6.29
N ARG A 187 -19.53 -4.70 6.76
CA ARG A 187 -19.69 -4.26 8.15
C ARG A 187 -19.57 -5.44 9.13
N ILE A 188 -20.14 -6.61 8.80
CA ILE A 188 -19.93 -7.86 9.55
C ILE A 188 -18.45 -8.28 9.54
N PHE A 189 -17.80 -8.20 8.38
CA PHE A 189 -16.39 -8.52 8.20
C PHE A 189 -15.50 -7.67 9.11
N LEU A 190 -15.64 -6.35 9.06
CA LEU A 190 -14.86 -5.43 9.88
C LEU A 190 -15.13 -5.63 11.38
N HIS A 191 -16.39 -5.87 11.76
CA HIS A 191 -16.79 -6.15 13.14
C HIS A 191 -16.06 -7.37 13.73
N ASN A 192 -15.91 -8.43 12.93
CA ASN A 192 -15.23 -9.66 13.36
C ASN A 192 -13.70 -9.56 13.25
N LEU A 193 -13.19 -9.06 12.12
CA LEU A 193 -11.76 -9.17 11.79
C LEU A 193 -10.88 -8.20 12.58
N HIS A 194 -11.33 -6.97 12.86
CA HIS A 194 -10.49 -6.02 13.59
C HIS A 194 -10.01 -6.58 14.95
N PRO A 195 -10.88 -7.11 15.82
CA PRO A 195 -10.45 -7.76 17.06
C PRO A 195 -9.49 -8.93 16.86
N ILE A 196 -9.72 -9.76 15.84
CA ILE A 196 -8.91 -10.95 15.55
C ILE A 196 -7.48 -10.53 15.16
N LEU A 197 -7.36 -9.62 14.19
CA LEU A 197 -6.07 -9.14 13.68
C LEU A 197 -5.28 -8.38 14.75
N GLN A 198 -5.97 -7.63 15.62
CA GLN A 198 -5.34 -6.95 16.76
C GLN A 198 -4.79 -7.93 17.81
N ARG A 199 -5.53 -9.01 18.14
CA ARG A 199 -5.04 -10.07 19.04
C ARG A 199 -3.84 -10.82 18.45
N GLN A 200 -3.77 -10.93 17.12
CA GLN A 200 -2.64 -11.50 16.41
C GLN A 200 -1.39 -10.59 16.34
N GLN A 201 -1.46 -9.37 16.90
CA GLN A 201 -0.35 -8.42 16.99
C GLN A 201 0.30 -8.07 15.63
N LEU A 202 -0.51 -7.94 14.59
CA LEU A 202 -0.08 -7.58 13.24
C LEU A 202 0.04 -6.05 13.09
N ASP A 203 0.97 -5.60 12.25
CA ASP A 203 0.88 -4.27 11.62
C ASP A 203 0.09 -4.48 10.33
N TYR A 204 -1.15 -4.00 10.26
CA TYR A 204 -2.00 -4.30 9.13
C TYR A 204 -2.74 -3.09 8.58
N GLY A 205 -3.20 -3.24 7.33
CA GLY A 205 -4.23 -2.39 6.73
C GLY A 205 -5.22 -3.21 5.93
N ILE A 206 -6.47 -2.75 5.91
CA ILE A 206 -7.55 -3.34 5.14
C ILE A 206 -7.82 -2.45 3.93
N TYR A 207 -7.76 -3.05 2.74
CA TYR A 207 -7.95 -2.40 1.45
C TYR A 207 -9.18 -2.99 0.77
N VAL A 208 -10.27 -2.24 0.78
CA VAL A 208 -11.50 -2.59 0.06
C VAL A 208 -11.37 -2.08 -1.37
N ILE A 209 -11.28 -3.00 -2.33
CA ILE A 209 -11.10 -2.68 -3.76
C ILE A 209 -12.44 -2.82 -4.45
N GLU A 210 -13.13 -1.69 -4.58
CA GLU A 210 -14.45 -1.60 -5.18
C GLU A 210 -14.39 -1.58 -6.71
N GLU A 211 -15.17 -2.46 -7.34
CA GLU A 211 -15.39 -2.43 -8.79
C GLU A 211 -16.55 -1.50 -9.15
N THR A 212 -16.39 -0.71 -10.22
CA THR A 212 -17.47 0.12 -10.75
C THR A 212 -18.55 -0.70 -11.46
N ALA A 213 -19.80 -0.24 -11.37
CA ALA A 213 -21.01 -1.01 -11.70
C ALA A 213 -21.12 -1.51 -13.16
N ASP A 214 -20.39 -0.93 -14.09
CA ASP A 214 -20.58 -1.18 -15.53
C ASP A 214 -19.81 -2.39 -16.07
N MET A 215 -19.07 -3.11 -15.22
CA MET A 215 -18.22 -4.24 -15.61
C MET A 215 -18.63 -5.56 -14.93
N LYS A 216 -18.23 -6.68 -15.55
CA LYS A 216 -18.35 -8.00 -14.92
C LYS A 216 -17.32 -8.15 -13.81
N PHE A 217 -17.77 -8.54 -12.63
CA PHE A 217 -16.92 -8.75 -11.44
C PHE A 217 -15.70 -9.60 -11.73
N ASN A 218 -14.55 -8.94 -11.79
CA ASN A 218 -13.26 -9.61 -11.94
C ASN A 218 -12.47 -9.60 -10.63
N ARG A 219 -12.79 -10.59 -9.79
CA ARG A 219 -12.17 -10.79 -8.48
C ARG A 219 -10.63 -10.81 -8.51
N ALA A 220 -10.03 -11.52 -9.47
CA ALA A 220 -8.57 -11.63 -9.58
C ALA A 220 -7.92 -10.30 -10.00
N MET A 221 -8.57 -9.53 -10.86
CA MET A 221 -8.11 -8.19 -11.25
C MET A 221 -8.09 -7.24 -10.05
N LEU A 222 -9.16 -7.23 -9.24
CA LEU A 222 -9.26 -6.38 -8.05
C LEU A 222 -8.16 -6.72 -7.02
N MET A 223 -7.82 -8.00 -6.86
CA MET A 223 -6.69 -8.42 -6.02
C MET A 223 -5.36 -7.84 -6.50
N ASN A 224 -5.09 -7.94 -7.80
CA ASN A 224 -3.87 -7.40 -8.40
C ASN A 224 -3.80 -5.87 -8.25
N ILE A 225 -4.92 -5.18 -8.46
CA ILE A 225 -5.03 -3.73 -8.22
C ILE A 225 -4.72 -3.42 -6.76
N GLY A 226 -5.36 -4.13 -5.82
CA GLY A 226 -5.14 -3.92 -4.39
C GLY A 226 -3.70 -4.14 -3.94
N TYR A 227 -3.02 -5.16 -4.48
CA TYR A 227 -1.59 -5.38 -4.24
C TYR A 227 -0.75 -4.15 -4.64
N VAL A 228 -0.97 -3.63 -5.85
CA VAL A 228 -0.22 -2.47 -6.37
C VAL A 228 -0.55 -1.19 -5.59
N GLU A 229 -1.83 -0.94 -5.28
CA GLU A 229 -2.24 0.27 -4.56
C GLU A 229 -1.79 0.26 -3.08
N ALA A 230 -1.80 -0.90 -2.42
CA ALA A 230 -1.34 -1.02 -1.03
C ALA A 230 0.15 -0.68 -0.90
N LEU A 231 0.98 -1.14 -1.85
CA LEU A 231 2.41 -0.85 -1.89
C LEU A 231 2.75 0.64 -2.07
N LYS A 232 1.86 1.43 -2.68
CA LYS A 232 2.05 2.89 -2.80
C LYS A 232 1.90 3.59 -1.45
N GLN A 233 1.16 3.00 -0.51
CA GLN A 233 0.84 3.61 0.77
C GLN A 233 1.78 3.14 1.88
N TYR A 234 2.24 1.89 1.83
CA TYR A 234 3.07 1.31 2.90
C TYR A 234 3.87 0.11 2.40
N GLU A 235 5.05 -0.09 3.00
CA GLU A 235 5.95 -1.20 2.67
C GLU A 235 5.49 -2.50 3.35
N TYR A 236 4.44 -3.11 2.80
CA TYR A 236 3.95 -4.41 3.23
C TYR A 236 4.88 -5.54 2.81
N ASP A 237 5.01 -6.55 3.68
CA ASP A 237 5.77 -7.78 3.42
C ASP A 237 4.87 -9.00 3.19
N CYS A 238 3.59 -8.89 3.53
CA CYS A 238 2.61 -9.96 3.41
C CYS A 238 1.29 -9.45 2.82
N PHE A 239 0.69 -10.24 1.93
CA PHE A 239 -0.58 -9.93 1.29
C PHE A 239 -1.56 -11.07 1.51
N ILE A 240 -2.74 -10.74 2.03
CA ILE A 240 -3.84 -11.67 2.24
C ILE A 240 -4.97 -11.19 1.36
N PHE A 241 -5.32 -12.01 0.36
CA PHE A 241 -6.46 -11.74 -0.50
C PHE A 241 -7.68 -12.38 0.11
N HIS A 242 -8.71 -11.58 0.42
CA HIS A 242 -9.79 -12.01 1.29
C HIS A 242 -11.20 -11.77 0.79
N ASP A 243 -12.05 -12.79 0.84
CA ASP A 243 -13.47 -12.63 0.48
C ASP A 243 -14.24 -11.97 1.61
N VAL A 244 -15.06 -10.97 1.29
CA VAL A 244 -15.80 -10.19 2.30
C VAL A 244 -16.80 -11.02 3.12
N ASP A 245 -17.19 -12.20 2.65
CA ASP A 245 -18.18 -13.09 3.27
C ASP A 245 -17.56 -14.30 4.00
N LEU A 246 -16.24 -14.39 4.09
CA LEU A 246 -15.56 -15.40 4.90
C LEU A 246 -15.16 -14.80 6.25
N ILE A 247 -15.48 -15.49 7.35
CA ILE A 247 -15.09 -15.05 8.71
C ILE A 247 -14.39 -16.23 9.40
N PRO A 248 -13.18 -16.06 9.97
CA PRO A 248 -12.51 -17.13 10.68
C PRO A 248 -13.22 -17.43 12.01
N GLU A 249 -13.49 -18.73 12.25
CA GLU A 249 -14.06 -19.23 13.50
C GLU A 249 -13.01 -19.52 14.59
N ASP A 250 -11.72 -19.28 14.31
CA ASP A 250 -10.62 -19.54 15.25
C ASP A 250 -9.47 -18.56 15.01
N ASP A 251 -9.12 -17.75 16.03
CA ASP A 251 -8.04 -16.76 15.89
C ASP A 251 -6.63 -17.35 15.92
N ARG A 252 -6.48 -18.67 16.09
CA ARG A 252 -5.23 -19.40 15.87
C ARG A 252 -4.95 -19.62 14.38
N ASN A 253 -5.91 -19.32 13.49
CA ASN A 253 -5.65 -19.17 12.05
C ASN A 253 -4.95 -17.83 11.81
N LEU A 254 -3.62 -17.83 11.87
CA LEU A 254 -2.81 -16.61 11.83
C LEU A 254 -2.82 -15.97 10.44
N TYR A 255 -3.21 -14.69 10.38
CA TYR A 255 -3.17 -13.82 9.21
C TYR A 255 -1.74 -13.29 8.99
N SER A 256 -0.81 -14.21 8.80
CA SER A 256 0.58 -13.96 8.47
C SER A 256 1.05 -14.87 7.33
N CYS A 257 2.05 -14.42 6.58
CA CYS A 257 2.57 -15.17 5.44
C CYS A 257 3.70 -16.11 5.90
N PRO A 258 3.61 -17.43 5.62
CA PRO A 258 4.76 -18.30 5.70
C PRO A 258 5.62 -18.19 4.42
N GLU A 259 6.71 -18.96 4.34
CA GLU A 259 7.60 -18.98 3.17
C GLU A 259 6.92 -19.45 1.87
N GLN A 260 5.86 -20.26 1.99
CA GLN A 260 5.09 -20.78 0.86
C GLN A 260 3.68 -20.20 0.86
N PRO A 261 2.98 -20.13 -0.30
CA PRO A 261 1.60 -19.67 -0.33
C PRO A 261 0.71 -20.49 0.63
N ARG A 262 -0.07 -19.80 1.47
CA ARG A 262 -0.95 -20.43 2.46
C ARG A 262 -2.41 -20.33 2.01
N HIS A 263 -3.07 -21.48 1.95
CA HIS A 263 -4.53 -21.55 1.90
C HIS A 263 -5.08 -21.57 3.32
N MET A 264 -5.83 -20.53 3.70
CA MET A 264 -6.34 -20.32 5.07
C MET A 264 -7.82 -20.74 5.29
N SER A 265 -8.66 -20.93 4.26
CA SER A 265 -10.10 -21.27 4.35
C SER A 265 -10.33 -22.71 3.91
N VAL A 266 -9.54 -23.61 4.51
CA VAL A 266 -9.52 -25.04 4.20
C VAL A 266 -10.84 -25.73 4.53
N ALA A 267 -11.58 -25.20 5.52
CA ALA A 267 -12.83 -25.76 6.02
C ALA A 267 -13.85 -24.65 6.26
N ILE A 268 -14.76 -24.45 5.32
CA ILE A 268 -15.86 -23.48 5.44
C ILE A 268 -17.20 -24.18 5.73
N ASN A 269 -18.09 -23.51 6.45
CA ASN A 269 -19.39 -24.04 6.86
C ASN A 269 -20.27 -24.47 5.66
N THR A 270 -20.29 -23.68 4.58
CA THR A 270 -21.06 -23.98 3.36
C THR A 270 -20.60 -25.27 2.66
N MET A 271 -19.38 -25.73 2.94
CA MET A 271 -18.82 -26.99 2.45
C MET A 271 -18.79 -28.07 3.54
N ASN A 272 -19.60 -27.92 4.60
CA ASN A 272 -19.63 -28.82 5.76
C ASN A 272 -18.24 -29.06 6.37
N TYR A 273 -17.40 -28.03 6.38
CA TYR A 273 -16.02 -28.09 6.87
C TYR A 273 -15.15 -29.14 6.17
N ARG A 274 -15.44 -29.43 4.89
CA ARG A 274 -14.65 -30.33 4.04
C ARG A 274 -14.04 -29.59 2.86
N LEU A 275 -12.77 -29.86 2.59
CA LEU A 275 -12.09 -29.35 1.40
C LEU A 275 -12.62 -30.09 0.16
N PRO A 276 -13.16 -29.40 -0.87
CA PRO A 276 -13.74 -30.04 -2.05
C PRO A 276 -12.75 -30.94 -2.81
N TYR A 277 -11.51 -30.49 -2.94
CA TYR A 277 -10.41 -31.22 -3.57
C TYR A 277 -9.06 -30.60 -3.18
N LYS A 278 -7.97 -31.39 -3.24
CA LYS A 278 -6.63 -31.01 -2.72
C LYS A 278 -6.04 -29.72 -3.33
N ARG A 279 -6.44 -29.36 -4.55
CA ARG A 279 -5.97 -28.15 -5.27
C ARG A 279 -6.96 -26.98 -5.18
N HIS A 280 -7.99 -27.08 -4.34
CA HIS A 280 -8.93 -25.98 -4.15
C HIS A 280 -8.25 -24.91 -3.30
N PHE A 281 -8.13 -23.71 -3.88
CA PHE A 281 -7.59 -22.54 -3.21
C PHE A 281 -8.67 -21.48 -3.25
N LEU A 282 -9.43 -21.38 -2.17
CA LEU A 282 -10.21 -20.20 -1.91
C LEU A 282 -9.23 -19.11 -1.51
N VAL A 283 -9.43 -17.93 -2.05
CA VAL A 283 -8.78 -16.74 -1.51
C VAL A 283 -9.39 -16.53 -0.14
N VAL A 284 -8.55 -16.24 0.84
CA VAL A 284 -8.95 -16.19 2.24
C VAL A 284 -9.06 -14.81 2.69
#